data_AF-A0A8X8FTP7-F1
#
_entry.id   AF-A0A8X8FTP7-F1
#
_cell.length_a   1.000
_cell.length_b   1.000
_cell.length_c   1.000
_cell.angle_alpha   90.00
_cell.angle_beta   90.00
_cell.angle_gamma   90.00
#
_symmetry.space_group_name_H-M   'P 1'
#
loop_
_entity.id
_entity.type
_entity.pdbx_description
1 polymer ?
#
loop_
_entity_poly.entity_id
_entity_poly.type
_entity_poly.pdbx_seq_one_letter_code
_entity_poly.pdbx_strand_id
1 'polypeptide(L)' 'MSHVAQQCGLSSESMRRQLNGTRPLYFDSVLGVMRALRIQLRVEASA' A
#
# COMPACT_ATOMS: atom_id res chain seq x y z
N MET A 1 1.15 11.83 -1.41
CA MET A 1 1.02 10.84 -0.32
C MET A 1 -0.33 10.92 0.41
N SER A 2 -0.79 12.11 0.84
CA SER A 2 -2.08 12.27 1.55
C SER A 2 -3.28 11.56 0.87
N HIS A 3 -3.47 11.78 -0.43
CA HIS A 3 -4.58 11.17 -1.18
C HIS A 3 -4.50 9.63 -1.24
N VAL A 4 -3.31 9.05 -1.41
CA VAL A 4 -3.13 7.59 -1.48
C VAL A 4 -3.39 6.97 -0.10
N ALA A 5 -2.87 7.59 0.97
CA ALA A 5 -3.13 7.16 2.33
C ALA A 5 -4.63 7.18 2.65
N GLN A 6 -5.32 8.26 2.28
CA GLN A 6 -6.75 8.41 2.50
C GLN A 6 -7.58 7.37 1.74
N GLN A 7 -7.23 7.06 0.48
CA GLN A 7 -7.86 5.99 -0.30
C GLN A 7 -7.63 4.60 0.30
N CYS A 8 -6.54 4.41 1.05
CA CYS A 8 -6.23 3.17 1.75
C CYS A 8 -6.78 3.12 3.18
N GLY A 9 -7.53 4.13 3.64
CA GLY A 9 -7.99 4.22 5.04
C GLY A 9 -6.86 4.44 6.06
N LEU A 10 -5.69 4.90 5.61
CA LEU A 10 -4.50 5.12 6.43
C LEU A 10 -4.24 6.61 6.64
N SER A 11 -3.65 6.94 7.79
CA SER A 11 -3.02 8.25 7.96
C SER A 11 -1.73 8.34 7.15
N SER A 12 -1.39 9.55 6.69
CA SER A 12 -0.11 9.80 6.00
C SER A 12 1.10 9.36 6.83
N GLU A 13 1.03 9.50 8.15
CA GLU A 13 2.08 9.06 9.08
C GLU A 13 2.19 7.53 9.14
N SER A 14 1.07 6.81 9.18
CA SER A 14 1.06 5.34 9.17
C SER A 14 1.64 4.79 7.87
N MET A 15 1.25 5.37 6.73
CA MET A 15 1.82 5.00 5.44
C MET A 15 3.32 5.32 5.37
N ARG A 16 3.77 6.48 5.88
CA ARG A 16 5.20 6.83 5.96
C ARG A 16 5.99 5.81 6.80
N ARG A 17 5.42 5.35 7.92
CA ARG A 17 6.03 4.33 8.78
C ARG A 17 6.11 2.95 8.12
N GLN A 18 5.14 2.60 7.28
CA GLN A 18 5.21 1.36 6.49
C GLN A 18 6.30 1.46 5.42
N LEU A 19 6.41 2.59 4.73
CA LEU A 19 7.40 2.79 3.67
C LEU A 19 8.84 2.91 4.18
N ASN A 20 9.05 3.45 5.38
CA ASN A 20 10.37 3.56 5.99
C ASN A 20 10.77 2.32 6.81
N GLY A 21 9.95 1.27 6.80
CA GLY A 21 10.22 0.00 7.48
C GLY A 21 10.02 0.01 9.01
N THR A 22 9.58 1.12 9.61
CA THR A 22 9.28 1.17 11.05
C THR A 22 7.96 0.50 11.43
N ARG A 23 7.12 0.18 10.44
CA ARG A 23 5.96 -0.71 10.57
C ARG A 23 5.98 -1.77 9.46
N PRO A 24 5.48 -2.99 9.75
CA PRO A 24 5.27 -4.01 8.73
C PRO A 24 4.37 -3.51 7.60
N LEU A 25 4.73 -3.86 6.38
CA LEU A 25 3.90 -3.66 5.20
C LEU A 25 2.97 -4.87 5.04
N TYR A 26 1.66 -4.63 5.19
CA TYR A 26 0.66 -5.68 5.00
C TYR A 26 0.25 -5.76 3.53
N PHE A 27 -0.09 -6.95 3.06
CA PHE A 27 -0.53 -7.15 1.67
C PHE A 27 -1.79 -6.32 1.33
N ASP A 28 -2.70 -6.14 2.30
CA ASP A 28 -3.85 -5.25 2.17
C ASP A 28 -3.46 -3.80 1.88
N SER A 29 -2.45 -3.25 2.58
CA SER A 29 -1.88 -1.93 2.28
C SER A 29 -1.38 -1.84 0.84
N VAL A 30 -0.75 -2.91 0.33
CA VAL A 30 -0.24 -2.96 -1.06
C VAL A 30 -1.40 -2.94 -2.04
N LEU A 31 -2.43 -3.76 -1.83
CA LEU A 31 -3.63 -3.79 -2.68
C LEU A 31 -4.35 -2.43 -2.68
N GLY A 32 -4.48 -1.79 -1.52
CA GLY A 32 -5.05 -0.45 -1.39
C GLY A 32 -4.29 0.59 -2.21
N VAL A 33 -2.96 0.60 -2.14
CA VAL A 33 -2.11 1.51 -2.91
C VAL A 33 -2.22 1.25 -4.41
N MET A 34 -2.23 -0.02 -4.83
CA MET A 34 -2.40 -0.39 -6.25
C MET A 34 -3.73 0.12 -6.80
N ARG A 35 -4.83 -0.05 -6.05
CA ARG A 35 -6.15 0.50 -6.41
C ARG A 35 -6.15 2.02 -6.48
N ALA A 36 -5.57 2.70 -5.48
CA ALA A 36 -5.51 4.16 -5.43
C ALA A 36 -4.70 4.76 -6.59
N LEU A 37 -3.70 4.04 -7.09
CA LEU A 37 -2.86 4.45 -8.21
C LEU A 37 -3.37 3.94 -9.57
N ARG A 38 -4.47 3.17 -9.60
CA ARG A 38 -5.00 2.49 -10.79
C ARG A 38 -3.96 1.59 -11.47
N ILE A 39 -3.12 0.93 -10.68
CA ILE A 39 -2.12 -0.05 -11.12
C ILE A 39 -2.68 -1.44 -10.88
N GLN A 40 -2.52 -2.36 -11.85
CA GLN A 40 -2.85 -3.76 -11.67
C GLN A 40 -1.65 -4.53 -11.12
N LEU A 41 -1.86 -5.25 -10.01
CA LEU A 41 -0.90 -6.21 -9.49
C LEU A 41 -1.14 -7.57 -10.18
N ARG A 42 -0.13 -8.08 -10.88
CA ARG A 42 -0.12 -9.45 -11.41
C ARG A 42 0.75 -10.32 -10.52
N VAL A 43 0.19 -11.40 -10.01
CA VAL A 43 0.92 -12.40 -9.23
C VAL A 43 1.20 -13.59 -10.15
N GLU A 44 2.46 -13.92 -10.32
CA GLU A 44 2.89 -15.12 -11.04
C GLU A 44 3.37 -16.15 -10.02
N ALA A 45 2.82 -17.35 -10.10
CA ALA A 45 3.29 -18.50 -9.34
C ALA A 45 4.04 -19.41 -10.30
N SER A 46 5.33 -19.62 -10.05
CA SER A 46 6.12 -20.67 -10.70
C SER A 46 6.09 -21.93 -9.84
N ALA A 47 5.76 -23.07 -10.46
CA ALA A 47 5.84 -24.40 -9.85
C ALA A 47 7.27 -24.94 -9.89
#